data_AF-A0A3B0SGN0-F1
#
_entry.id   AF-A0A3B0SGN0-F1
#
_cell.length_a   1.000
_cell.length_b   1.000
_cell.length_c   1.000
_cell.angle_alpha   90.00
_cell.angle_beta   90.00
_cell.angle_gamma   90.00
#
_symmetry.space_group_name_H-M   'P 1'
#
loop_
_entity.id
_entity.type
_entity.pdbx_description
1 polymer ?
#
loop_
_entity_poly.entity_id
_entity_poly.type
_entity_poly.pdbx_seq_one_letter_code
_entity_poly.pdbx_strand_id
1 'polypeptide(L)'
;MIDVDAVRADTPGVANVAHFNNAGASLVSRPVYETVALILKEECLGGGYETARAHDIDLKAVYTSLASLVGGSVDEIAVVENATVAWQQAFYGMRFQPGDQVLTTTSEYGANFVAYLQMAERRGIVVDIVPDTPAGEIDVGALEAMITERTKLISINHMPTSNGLVNPAADVGRVARAAGIPFLLDACQTLGQMPVDVGEIGCDMLTGTSRKFLRGPRGVGFLWVRQSMLDRLEPIVLDHHAAEWTGRSTYELA
;
A
#
# COMPACT_ATOMS: atom_id res chain seq x y z
N MET A 1 0.99 -16.44 -22.95
CA MET A 1 1.14 -17.63 -22.09
C MET A 1 2.45 -17.46 -21.33
N ILE A 2 2.47 -17.73 -20.02
CA ILE A 2 3.69 -17.56 -19.20
C ILE A 2 4.64 -18.74 -19.48
N ASP A 3 5.91 -18.44 -19.75
CA ASP A 3 6.98 -19.44 -19.84
C ASP A 3 7.39 -19.87 -18.42
N VAL A 4 6.85 -21.01 -17.97
CA VAL A 4 7.06 -21.52 -16.61
C VAL A 4 8.51 -21.92 -16.37
N ASP A 5 9.18 -22.48 -17.38
CA ASP A 5 10.56 -22.95 -17.23
C ASP A 5 11.52 -21.77 -17.10
N ALA A 6 11.33 -20.72 -17.89
CA ALA A 6 12.07 -19.46 -17.74
C ALA A 6 11.86 -18.84 -16.35
N VAL A 7 10.61 -18.71 -15.89
CA VAL A 7 10.31 -18.14 -14.55
C VAL A 7 10.93 -18.97 -13.44
N ARG A 8 10.97 -20.30 -13.56
CA ARG A 8 11.61 -21.20 -12.60
C ARG A 8 13.13 -21.07 -12.63
N ALA A 9 13.75 -20.94 -13.80
CA ALA A 9 15.19 -20.70 -13.94
C ALA A 9 15.63 -19.38 -13.29
N ASP A 10 14.77 -18.35 -13.38
CA ASP A 10 14.91 -17.06 -12.71
C ASP A 10 14.56 -17.09 -11.22
N THR A 11 14.16 -18.24 -10.67
CA THR A 11 13.79 -18.38 -9.25
C THR A 11 14.56 -19.53 -8.60
N PRO A 12 15.86 -19.34 -8.29
CA PRO A 12 16.74 -20.44 -7.86
C PRO A 12 16.20 -21.24 -6.67
N GLY A 13 15.44 -20.60 -5.78
CA GLY A 13 14.84 -21.25 -4.61
C GLY A 13 13.92 -22.44 -4.93
N VAL A 14 13.29 -22.49 -6.12
CA VAL A 14 12.36 -23.58 -6.49
C VAL A 14 13.06 -24.92 -6.71
N ALA A 15 14.38 -24.93 -6.86
CA ALA A 15 15.18 -26.16 -6.92
C ALA A 15 15.40 -26.78 -5.53
N ASN A 16 15.21 -25.98 -4.46
CA ASN A 16 15.52 -26.38 -3.08
C ASN A 16 14.25 -26.64 -2.26
N VAL A 17 13.14 -25.94 -2.55
CA VAL A 17 11.90 -26.01 -1.77
C VAL A 17 10.64 -26.00 -2.64
N ALA A 18 9.61 -26.73 -2.19
CA ALA A 18 8.24 -26.55 -2.67
C ALA A 18 7.59 -25.38 -1.89
N HIS A 19 7.71 -24.16 -2.40
CA HIS A 19 7.31 -22.95 -1.67
C HIS A 19 5.87 -22.53 -1.98
N PHE A 20 4.94 -22.81 -1.06
CA PHE A 20 3.53 -22.41 -1.14
C PHE A 20 3.15 -21.28 -0.17
N ASN A 21 4.13 -20.52 0.34
CA ASN A 21 3.91 -19.40 1.26
C ASN A 21 4.11 -18.02 0.58
N ASN A 22 3.72 -17.89 -0.69
CA ASN A 22 3.95 -16.66 -1.48
C ASN A 22 3.16 -15.44 -0.94
N ALA A 23 1.93 -15.67 -0.45
CA ALA A 23 1.11 -14.64 0.19
C ALA A 23 1.75 -14.09 1.49
N GLY A 24 2.56 -14.93 2.15
CA GLY A 24 3.45 -14.53 3.23
C GLY A 24 4.63 -13.75 2.67
N ALA A 25 5.54 -14.41 1.96
CA ALA A 25 6.64 -13.79 1.22
C ALA A 25 7.08 -14.75 0.10
N SER A 26 7.20 -14.25 -1.13
CA SER A 26 7.59 -15.08 -2.27
C SER A 26 9.10 -15.36 -2.30
N LEU A 27 9.49 -16.34 -3.12
CA LEU A 27 10.88 -16.54 -3.46
C LEU A 27 11.37 -15.41 -4.37
N VAL A 28 12.46 -14.77 -3.94
CA VAL A 28 13.13 -13.69 -4.66
C VAL A 28 13.65 -14.21 -6.01
N SER A 29 13.48 -13.42 -7.07
CA SER A 29 14.03 -13.74 -8.38
C SER A 29 15.55 -13.49 -8.41
N ARG A 30 16.26 -14.17 -9.33
CA ARG A 30 17.69 -13.99 -9.52
C ARG A 30 18.08 -12.53 -9.77
N PRO A 31 17.40 -11.76 -10.65
CA PRO A 31 17.75 -10.34 -10.83
C PRO A 31 17.65 -9.54 -9.53
N VAL A 32 16.62 -9.75 -8.72
CA VAL A 32 16.47 -9.03 -7.44
C VAL A 32 17.58 -9.40 -6.46
N TYR A 33 17.90 -10.70 -6.35
CA TYR A 33 19.00 -11.16 -5.49
C TYR A 33 20.34 -10.55 -5.92
N GLU A 34 20.65 -10.60 -7.21
CA GLU A 34 21.91 -10.10 -7.76
C GLU A 34 22.04 -8.58 -7.57
N THR A 35 20.97 -7.82 -7.81
CA THR A 35 20.95 -6.37 -7.56
C THR A 35 21.18 -6.03 -6.09
N VAL A 36 20.45 -6.67 -5.16
CA VAL A 36 20.62 -6.38 -3.72
C VAL A 36 22.01 -6.77 -3.22
N ALA A 37 22.55 -7.90 -3.67
CA ALA A 37 23.89 -8.34 -3.31
C ALA A 37 24.98 -7.40 -3.87
N LEU A 38 24.78 -6.86 -5.08
CA LEU A 38 25.67 -5.88 -5.69
C LEU A 38 25.71 -4.59 -4.86
N ILE A 39 24.53 -3.98 -4.59
CA ILE A 39 24.45 -2.74 -3.82
C ILE A 39 25.10 -2.89 -2.45
N LEU A 40 24.80 -3.98 -1.72
CA LEU A 40 25.40 -4.22 -0.40
C LEU A 40 26.93 -4.35 -0.47
N LYS A 41 27.45 -4.97 -1.53
CA LYS A 41 28.89 -5.08 -1.76
C LYS A 41 29.52 -3.71 -2.02
N GLU A 42 28.88 -2.88 -2.84
CA GLU A 42 29.35 -1.53 -3.15
C GLU A 42 29.33 -0.62 -1.93
N GLU A 43 28.26 -0.65 -1.12
CA GLU A 43 28.21 0.09 0.15
C GLU A 43 29.32 -0.33 1.11
N CYS A 44 29.59 -1.64 1.20
CA CYS A 44 30.65 -2.18 2.05
C CYS A 44 32.06 -1.69 1.63
N LEU A 45 32.28 -1.49 0.33
CA LEU A 45 33.60 -1.13 -0.22
C LEU A 45 33.79 0.38 -0.41
N GLY A 46 32.71 1.10 -0.70
CA GLY A 46 32.72 2.50 -1.15
C GLY A 46 31.96 3.48 -0.27
N GLY A 47 31.12 2.99 0.65
CA GLY A 47 30.25 3.82 1.50
C GLY A 47 28.80 3.92 1.00
N GLY A 48 27.86 4.04 1.94
CA GLY A 48 26.43 4.05 1.65
C GLY A 48 25.97 5.27 0.85
N TYR A 49 26.38 6.48 1.25
CA TYR A 49 25.97 7.70 0.56
C TYR A 49 26.62 7.81 -0.83
N GLU A 50 27.85 7.34 -0.99
CA GLU A 50 28.56 7.31 -2.26
C GLU A 50 27.87 6.36 -3.25
N THR A 51 27.51 5.16 -2.78
CA THR A 51 26.76 4.17 -3.58
C THR A 51 25.37 4.70 -3.95
N ALA A 52 24.66 5.30 -3.00
CA ALA A 52 23.36 5.91 -3.26
C ALA A 52 23.44 7.03 -4.33
N ARG A 53 24.47 7.89 -4.28
CA ARG A 53 24.70 8.91 -5.32
C ARG A 53 25.04 8.29 -6.68
N ALA A 54 25.81 7.21 -6.70
CA ALA A 54 26.16 6.50 -7.94
C ALA A 54 24.94 5.85 -8.61
N HIS A 55 23.94 5.43 -7.82
CA HIS A 55 22.69 4.80 -8.25
C HIS A 55 21.46 5.72 -8.18
N ASP A 56 21.64 7.05 -8.14
CA ASP A 56 20.54 8.01 -8.02
C ASP A 56 19.48 7.85 -9.13
N ILE A 57 19.91 7.55 -10.37
CA ILE A 57 19.01 7.29 -11.50
C ILE A 57 18.15 6.05 -11.25
N ASP A 58 18.76 4.95 -10.77
CA ASP A 58 18.06 3.69 -10.50
C ASP A 58 17.06 3.87 -9.34
N LEU A 59 17.46 4.58 -8.29
CA LEU A 59 16.60 4.90 -7.15
C LEU A 59 15.38 5.74 -7.58
N LYS A 60 15.58 6.75 -8.43
CA LYS A 60 14.47 7.56 -8.99
C LYS A 60 13.58 6.75 -9.93
N ALA A 61 14.13 5.81 -10.69
CA ALA A 61 13.37 4.95 -11.58
C ALA A 61 12.38 4.02 -10.84
N VAL A 62 12.59 3.76 -9.54
CA VAL A 62 11.62 3.02 -8.70
C VAL A 62 10.26 3.72 -8.67
N TYR A 63 10.24 5.04 -8.52
CA TYR A 63 8.99 5.82 -8.49
C TYR A 63 8.24 5.72 -9.82
N THR A 64 8.97 5.77 -10.95
CA THR A 64 8.38 5.59 -12.29
C THR A 64 7.80 4.18 -12.45
N SER A 65 8.51 3.16 -11.96
CA SER A 65 8.08 1.77 -12.02
C SER A 65 6.82 1.52 -11.18
N LEU A 66 6.77 2.08 -9.97
CA LEU A 66 5.62 1.98 -9.06
C LEU A 66 4.41 2.76 -9.58
N ALA A 67 4.61 3.97 -10.11
CA ALA A 67 3.55 4.75 -10.75
C ALA A 67 2.95 3.99 -11.93
N SER A 68 3.79 3.43 -12.80
CA SER A 68 3.35 2.62 -13.93
C SER A 68 2.64 1.34 -13.51
N LEU A 69 3.10 0.70 -12.43
CA LEU A 69 2.50 -0.53 -11.88
C LEU A 69 1.04 -0.34 -11.48
N VAL A 70 0.67 0.85 -11.01
CA VAL A 70 -0.67 1.14 -10.49
C VAL A 70 -1.49 2.08 -11.38
N GLY A 71 -0.93 2.55 -12.50
CA GLY A 71 -1.57 3.53 -13.38
C GLY A 71 -1.62 4.96 -12.82
N GLY A 72 -0.72 5.30 -11.88
CA GLY A 72 -0.63 6.63 -11.25
C GLY A 72 0.52 7.49 -11.81
N SER A 73 0.84 8.59 -11.13
CA SER A 73 1.99 9.45 -11.43
C SER A 73 3.11 9.32 -10.38
N VAL A 74 4.32 9.78 -10.73
CA VAL A 74 5.49 9.68 -9.84
C VAL A 74 5.37 10.53 -8.58
N ASP A 75 4.69 11.67 -8.65
CA ASP A 75 4.49 12.61 -7.54
C ASP A 75 3.43 12.10 -6.53
N GLU A 76 2.77 10.99 -6.85
CA GLU A 76 1.77 10.34 -6.00
C GLU A 76 2.34 9.14 -5.24
N ILE A 77 3.63 8.84 -5.38
CA ILE A 77 4.26 7.65 -4.78
C ILE A 77 5.14 8.05 -3.59
N ALA A 78 4.95 7.38 -2.46
CA ALA A 78 5.88 7.38 -1.33
C ALA A 78 6.40 5.95 -1.08
N VAL A 79 7.72 5.79 -1.05
CA VAL A 79 8.39 4.51 -0.72
C VAL A 79 8.66 4.45 0.78
N VAL A 80 8.34 3.32 1.40
CA VAL A 80 8.49 3.09 2.85
C VAL A 80 8.97 1.65 3.11
N GLU A 81 9.17 1.28 4.37
CA GLU A 81 9.80 0.01 4.75
C GLU A 81 8.89 -1.20 4.52
N ASN A 82 7.57 -1.01 4.53
CA ASN A 82 6.59 -2.07 4.27
C ASN A 82 5.18 -1.49 4.09
N ALA A 83 4.25 -2.32 3.62
CA ALA A 83 2.86 -1.91 3.41
C ALA A 83 2.10 -1.53 4.68
N THR A 84 2.45 -2.09 5.85
CA THR A 84 1.81 -1.69 7.11
C THR A 84 2.17 -0.25 7.44
N VAL A 85 3.44 0.14 7.29
CA VAL A 85 3.85 1.55 7.43
C VAL A 85 3.15 2.41 6.39
N ALA A 86 3.11 2.00 5.12
CA ALA A 86 2.41 2.73 4.05
C ALA A 86 0.93 3.00 4.40
N TRP A 87 0.23 1.94 4.84
CA TRP A 87 -1.17 2.02 5.22
C TRP A 87 -1.38 2.89 6.45
N GLN A 88 -0.51 2.78 7.45
CA GLN A 88 -0.55 3.60 8.66
C GLN A 88 -0.29 5.07 8.37
N GLN A 89 0.63 5.42 7.46
CA GLN A 89 0.87 6.79 7.03
C GLN A 89 -0.41 7.41 6.44
N ALA A 90 -1.10 6.68 5.56
CA ALA A 90 -2.38 7.11 5.00
C ALA A 90 -3.48 7.24 6.06
N PHE A 91 -3.69 6.17 6.84
CA PHE A 91 -4.79 6.10 7.80
C PHE A 91 -4.62 7.10 8.96
N TYR A 92 -3.46 7.15 9.60
CA TYR A 92 -3.24 8.07 10.71
C TYR A 92 -3.05 9.52 10.24
N GLY A 93 -2.69 9.74 8.97
CA GLY A 93 -2.65 11.08 8.39
C GLY A 93 -4.02 11.69 8.11
N MET A 94 -5.09 10.90 8.20
CA MET A 94 -6.46 11.40 8.13
C MET A 94 -6.82 12.23 9.36
N ARG A 95 -7.43 13.41 9.12
CA ARG A 95 -7.90 14.32 10.18
C ARG A 95 -9.26 13.88 10.74
N PHE A 96 -9.25 12.78 11.50
CA PHE A 96 -10.44 12.25 12.18
C PHE A 96 -10.92 13.13 13.34
N GLN A 97 -12.25 13.22 13.49
CA GLN A 97 -12.96 13.81 14.62
C GLN A 97 -13.74 12.74 15.39
N PRO A 98 -14.08 12.99 16.68
CA PRO A 98 -14.93 12.08 17.44
C PRO A 98 -16.26 11.79 16.74
N GLY A 99 -16.58 10.50 16.64
CA GLY A 99 -17.76 9.98 15.96
C GLY A 99 -17.69 9.97 14.43
N ASP A 100 -16.53 10.26 13.82
CA ASP A 100 -16.29 9.92 12.41
C ASP A 100 -16.33 8.40 12.24
N GLN A 101 -16.90 7.92 11.14
CA GLN A 101 -17.11 6.52 10.85
C GLN A 101 -16.14 6.01 9.78
N VAL A 102 -15.55 4.85 10.00
CA VAL A 102 -14.74 4.09 9.04
C VAL A 102 -15.51 2.83 8.66
N LEU A 103 -15.74 2.62 7.36
CA LEU A 103 -16.34 1.40 6.82
C LEU A 103 -15.24 0.46 6.33
N THR A 104 -15.28 -0.80 6.74
CA THR A 104 -14.27 -1.81 6.39
C THR A 104 -14.86 -3.20 6.14
N THR A 105 -14.02 -4.15 5.74
CA THR A 105 -14.39 -5.55 5.42
C THR A 105 -14.31 -6.47 6.64
N THR A 106 -15.03 -7.59 6.61
CA THR A 106 -14.91 -8.69 7.59
C THR A 106 -13.51 -9.33 7.57
N SER A 107 -12.85 -9.33 6.42
CA SER A 107 -11.58 -10.01 6.16
C SER A 107 -10.35 -9.10 6.29
N GLU A 108 -10.46 -8.02 7.05
CA GLU A 108 -9.39 -7.03 7.18
C GLU A 108 -8.07 -7.60 7.70
N TYR A 109 -6.95 -7.04 7.23
CA TYR A 109 -5.64 -7.41 7.77
C TYR A 109 -5.52 -6.97 9.23
N GLY A 110 -5.06 -7.88 10.09
CA GLY A 110 -5.06 -7.65 11.53
C GLY A 110 -4.33 -6.38 11.99
N ALA A 111 -3.24 -5.97 11.31
CA ALA A 111 -2.54 -4.73 11.65
C ALA A 111 -3.38 -3.47 11.35
N ASN A 112 -4.13 -3.47 10.24
CA ASN A 112 -5.03 -2.38 9.86
C ASN A 112 -6.18 -2.30 10.89
N PHE A 113 -6.72 -3.45 11.29
CA PHE A 113 -7.79 -3.51 12.28
C PHE A 113 -7.33 -3.04 13.68
N VAL A 114 -6.11 -3.39 14.10
CA VAL A 114 -5.52 -2.86 15.34
C VAL A 114 -5.39 -1.33 15.30
N ALA A 115 -5.03 -0.76 14.14
CA ALA A 115 -4.96 0.69 13.97
C ALA A 115 -6.35 1.35 14.08
N TYR A 116 -7.40 0.73 13.51
CA TYR A 116 -8.78 1.18 13.70
C TYR A 116 -9.16 1.22 15.18
N LEU A 117 -8.92 0.13 15.93
CA LEU A 117 -9.22 0.05 17.36
C LEU A 117 -8.45 1.11 18.16
N GLN A 118 -7.18 1.34 17.84
CA GLN A 118 -6.40 2.39 18.48
C GLN A 118 -6.99 3.78 18.23
N MET A 119 -7.45 4.08 17.01
CA MET A 119 -8.07 5.37 16.71
C MET A 119 -9.46 5.50 17.33
N ALA A 120 -10.21 4.41 17.44
CA ALA A 120 -11.47 4.39 18.17
C ALA A 120 -11.24 4.78 19.64
N GLU A 121 -10.21 4.23 20.28
CA GLU A 121 -9.83 4.58 21.66
C GLU A 121 -9.30 6.02 21.77
N ARG A 122 -8.40 6.45 20.89
CA ARG A 122 -7.70 7.73 21.01
C ARG A 122 -8.52 8.94 20.54
N ARG A 123 -9.35 8.75 19.52
CA ARG A 123 -10.07 9.83 18.83
C ARG A 123 -11.58 9.65 18.82
N GLY A 124 -12.09 8.51 19.30
CA GLY A 124 -13.53 8.26 19.36
C GLY A 124 -14.16 8.00 17.99
N ILE A 125 -13.40 7.51 17.00
CA ILE A 125 -13.99 7.08 15.71
C ILE A 125 -14.85 5.81 15.91
N VAL A 126 -15.80 5.61 15.01
CA VAL A 126 -16.61 4.39 14.92
C VAL A 126 -16.10 3.56 13.76
N VAL A 127 -16.01 2.24 13.95
CA VAL A 127 -15.52 1.30 12.95
C VAL A 127 -16.64 0.32 12.69
N ASP A 128 -17.25 0.40 11.51
CA ASP A 128 -18.34 -0.49 11.12
C ASP A 128 -17.88 -1.44 10.02
N ILE A 129 -18.23 -2.71 10.19
CA ILE A 129 -17.84 -3.79 9.29
C ILE A 129 -19.00 -4.04 8.33
N VAL A 130 -18.74 -3.85 7.05
CA VAL A 130 -19.70 -4.15 5.98
C VAL A 130 -19.83 -5.66 5.86
N PRO A 131 -21.05 -6.21 5.78
CA PRO A 131 -21.25 -7.65 5.62
C PRO A 131 -20.79 -8.13 4.25
N ASP A 132 -20.53 -9.43 4.17
CA ASP A 132 -20.18 -10.09 2.91
C ASP A 132 -21.45 -10.62 2.22
N THR A 133 -21.37 -10.73 0.90
CA THR A 133 -22.30 -11.51 0.09
C THR A 133 -22.14 -13.02 0.38
N PRO A 134 -23.08 -13.88 -0.06
CA PRO A 134 -22.89 -15.33 0.03
C PRO A 134 -21.65 -15.88 -0.68
N ALA A 135 -21.06 -15.12 -1.61
CA ALA A 135 -19.81 -15.47 -2.28
C ALA A 135 -18.56 -15.13 -1.44
N GLY A 136 -18.73 -14.39 -0.35
CA GLY A 136 -17.68 -13.96 0.57
C GLY A 136 -17.10 -12.58 0.27
N GLU A 137 -17.39 -11.98 -0.88
CA GLU A 137 -17.01 -10.61 -1.24
C GLU A 137 -17.81 -9.59 -0.44
N ILE A 138 -17.22 -8.42 -0.16
CA ILE A 138 -17.94 -7.30 0.46
C ILE A 138 -19.25 -7.00 -0.29
N ASP A 139 -20.36 -6.88 0.42
CA ASP A 139 -21.64 -6.48 -0.16
C ASP A 139 -21.63 -4.98 -0.46
N VAL A 140 -21.46 -4.63 -1.74
CA VAL A 140 -21.42 -3.24 -2.21
C VAL A 140 -22.75 -2.51 -1.97
N GLY A 141 -23.89 -3.21 -2.02
CA GLY A 141 -25.19 -2.61 -1.71
C GLY A 141 -25.34 -2.31 -0.22
N ALA A 142 -24.84 -3.23 0.63
CA ALA A 142 -24.78 -2.98 2.07
C ALA A 142 -23.81 -1.84 2.42
N LEU A 143 -22.64 -1.77 1.76
CA LEU A 143 -21.70 -0.66 1.89
C LEU A 143 -22.41 0.67 1.61
N GLU A 144 -23.11 0.78 0.47
CA GLU A 144 -23.83 2.00 0.08
C GLU A 144 -24.89 2.38 1.13
N ALA A 145 -25.64 1.41 1.66
CA ALA A 145 -26.67 1.64 2.67
C ALA A 145 -26.10 2.01 4.05
N MET A 146 -24.85 1.64 4.35
CA MET A 146 -24.18 1.93 5.62
C MET A 146 -23.48 3.30 5.64
N ILE A 147 -23.39 3.98 4.50
CA ILE A 147 -22.86 5.34 4.41
C ILE A 147 -23.79 6.32 5.14
N THR A 148 -23.20 7.16 5.96
CA THR A 148 -23.86 8.21 6.73
C THR A 148 -23.13 9.55 6.55
N GLU A 149 -23.70 10.64 7.07
CA GLU A 149 -23.02 11.93 7.14
C GLU A 149 -21.72 11.91 7.96
N ARG A 150 -21.50 10.86 8.77
CA ARG A 150 -20.30 10.66 9.58
C ARG A 150 -19.24 9.84 8.87
N THR A 151 -19.55 9.20 7.75
CA THR A 151 -18.58 8.35 7.05
C THR A 151 -17.42 9.17 6.53
N LYS A 152 -16.25 8.91 7.09
CA LYS A 152 -15.02 9.67 6.83
C LYS A 152 -14.05 8.94 5.91
N LEU A 153 -14.11 7.60 5.91
CA LEU A 153 -13.21 6.74 5.15
C LEU A 153 -13.90 5.41 4.84
N ILE A 154 -13.74 4.95 3.62
CA ILE A 154 -13.92 3.53 3.26
C ILE A 154 -12.52 2.94 3.16
N SER A 155 -12.23 1.86 3.89
CA SER A 155 -10.95 1.18 3.79
C SER A 155 -11.10 -0.33 3.76
N ILE A 156 -10.60 -0.93 2.68
CA ILE A 156 -10.73 -2.36 2.42
C ILE A 156 -9.39 -2.93 1.95
N ASN A 157 -9.25 -4.25 2.02
CA ASN A 157 -8.27 -4.99 1.22
C ASN A 157 -8.87 -5.43 -0.12
N HIS A 158 -8.07 -5.37 -1.18
CA HIS A 158 -8.46 -5.85 -2.51
C HIS A 158 -8.57 -7.38 -2.52
N MET A 159 -7.65 -8.04 -1.81
CA MET A 159 -7.70 -9.48 -1.52
C MET A 159 -7.12 -9.71 -0.11
N PRO A 160 -7.84 -10.40 0.78
CA PRO A 160 -7.34 -10.67 2.12
C PRO A 160 -6.18 -11.67 2.06
N THR A 161 -5.35 -11.68 3.11
CA THR A 161 -4.19 -12.59 3.16
C THR A 161 -4.58 -14.05 3.44
N SER A 162 -5.72 -14.27 4.09
CA SER A 162 -6.16 -15.57 4.59
C SER A 162 -6.92 -16.42 3.57
N ASN A 163 -7.36 -15.84 2.45
CA ASN A 163 -8.07 -16.54 1.39
C ASN A 163 -7.78 -15.90 0.01
N GLY A 164 -8.27 -16.49 -1.08
CA GLY A 164 -8.03 -16.02 -2.45
C GLY A 164 -9.16 -15.17 -3.05
N LEU A 165 -10.05 -14.63 -2.21
CA LEU A 165 -11.16 -13.78 -2.62
C LEU A 165 -10.66 -12.46 -3.19
N VAL A 166 -11.29 -11.95 -4.25
CA VAL A 166 -11.01 -10.61 -4.77
C VAL A 166 -12.24 -9.75 -4.56
N ASN A 167 -12.14 -8.73 -3.71
CA ASN A 167 -13.23 -7.79 -3.49
C ASN A 167 -13.44 -6.92 -4.75
N PRO A 168 -14.68 -6.54 -5.08
CA PRO A 168 -15.01 -5.69 -6.24
C PRO A 168 -14.60 -4.23 -6.00
N ALA A 169 -13.29 -3.96 -5.96
CA ALA A 169 -12.74 -2.68 -5.56
C ALA A 169 -13.18 -1.50 -6.46
N ALA A 170 -13.41 -1.74 -7.76
CA ALA A 170 -13.94 -0.72 -8.68
C ALA A 170 -15.40 -0.34 -8.37
N ASP A 171 -16.22 -1.31 -7.94
CA ASP A 171 -17.59 -1.03 -7.52
C ASP A 171 -17.61 -0.27 -6.19
N VAL A 172 -16.73 -0.64 -5.25
CA VAL A 172 -16.52 0.12 -4.01
C VAL A 172 -16.06 1.55 -4.31
N GLY A 173 -15.10 1.73 -5.21
CA GLY A 173 -14.63 3.06 -5.60
C GLY A 173 -15.69 3.90 -6.30
N ARG A 174 -16.61 3.29 -7.07
CA ARG A 174 -17.80 3.98 -7.61
C ARG A 174 -18.69 4.50 -6.49
N VAL A 175 -18.99 3.68 -5.48
CA VAL A 175 -19.80 4.09 -4.31
C VAL A 175 -19.10 5.21 -3.54
N ALA A 176 -17.81 5.05 -3.24
CA ALA A 176 -17.00 6.04 -2.52
C ALA A 176 -17.00 7.39 -3.25
N ARG A 177 -16.76 7.38 -4.57
CA ARG A 177 -16.76 8.59 -5.41
C ARG A 177 -18.14 9.26 -5.45
N ALA A 178 -19.21 8.49 -5.60
CA ALA A 178 -20.58 9.02 -5.61
C ALA A 178 -20.93 9.71 -4.28
N ALA A 179 -20.42 9.20 -3.16
CA ALA A 179 -20.61 9.77 -1.83
C ALA A 179 -19.59 10.85 -1.44
N GLY A 180 -18.54 11.07 -2.24
CA GLY A 180 -17.45 12.01 -1.90
C GLY A 180 -16.57 11.55 -0.73
N ILE A 181 -16.52 10.25 -0.45
CA ILE A 181 -15.80 9.66 0.68
C ILE A 181 -14.44 9.13 0.21
N PRO A 182 -13.34 9.47 0.91
CA PRO A 182 -12.03 8.90 0.63
C PRO A 182 -12.02 7.37 0.64
N PHE A 183 -11.30 6.77 -0.29
CA PHE A 183 -11.13 5.33 -0.38
C PHE A 183 -9.67 4.87 -0.26
N LEU A 184 -9.34 4.13 0.81
CA LEU A 184 -8.02 3.53 1.05
C LEU A 184 -8.03 2.02 0.77
N LEU A 185 -7.28 1.60 -0.25
CA LEU A 185 -7.20 0.21 -0.70
C LEU A 185 -5.87 -0.46 -0.32
N ASP A 186 -5.92 -1.55 0.45
CA ASP A 186 -4.77 -2.45 0.61
C ASP A 186 -4.71 -3.44 -0.57
N ALA A 187 -3.75 -3.23 -1.49
CA ALA A 187 -3.57 -4.05 -2.69
C ALA A 187 -2.41 -5.05 -2.58
N CYS A 188 -1.92 -5.32 -1.36
CA CYS A 188 -0.70 -6.11 -1.15
C CYS A 188 -0.76 -7.52 -1.72
N GLN A 189 -1.95 -8.12 -1.77
CA GLN A 189 -2.12 -9.47 -2.31
C GLN A 189 -2.39 -9.46 -3.82
N THR A 190 -2.89 -8.37 -4.42
CA THR A 190 -3.23 -8.33 -5.85
C THR A 190 -2.08 -7.82 -6.72
N LEU A 191 -1.26 -6.88 -6.21
CA LEU A 191 -0.12 -6.33 -6.95
C LEU A 191 0.89 -7.43 -7.31
N GLY A 192 1.12 -7.61 -8.61
CA GLY A 192 1.96 -8.67 -9.17
C GLY A 192 1.24 -9.98 -9.47
N GLN A 193 -0.05 -10.11 -9.12
CA GLN A 193 -0.90 -11.24 -9.53
C GLN A 193 -1.89 -10.87 -10.63
N MET A 194 -2.37 -9.64 -10.61
CA MET A 194 -3.36 -9.15 -11.56
C MET A 194 -3.10 -7.66 -11.86
N PRO A 195 -3.61 -7.15 -12.99
CA PRO A 195 -3.62 -5.71 -13.25
C PRO A 195 -4.33 -4.96 -12.12
N VAL A 196 -3.75 -3.83 -11.72
CA VAL A 196 -4.33 -2.91 -10.73
C VAL A 196 -4.17 -1.52 -11.32
N ASP A 197 -5.28 -0.83 -11.53
CA ASP A 197 -5.30 0.53 -12.07
C ASP A 197 -6.12 1.43 -11.12
N VAL A 198 -5.47 2.45 -10.55
CA VAL A 198 -6.10 3.36 -9.58
C VAL A 198 -7.15 4.28 -10.22
N GLY A 199 -7.09 4.47 -11.54
CA GLY A 199 -8.10 5.19 -12.31
C GLY A 199 -9.39 4.39 -12.45
N GLU A 200 -9.27 3.12 -12.86
CA GLU A 200 -10.36 2.15 -12.98
C GLU A 200 -11.00 1.87 -11.63
N ILE A 201 -10.18 1.55 -10.62
CA ILE A 201 -10.65 1.28 -9.25
C ILE A 201 -11.28 2.53 -8.64
N GLY A 202 -10.68 3.70 -8.88
CA GLY A 202 -11.14 4.95 -8.33
C GLY A 202 -10.88 5.13 -6.84
N CYS A 203 -9.88 4.44 -6.27
CA CYS A 203 -9.41 4.70 -4.91
C CYS A 203 -8.62 6.01 -4.82
N ASP A 204 -8.44 6.49 -3.60
CA ASP A 204 -7.76 7.74 -3.30
C ASP A 204 -6.38 7.51 -2.69
N MET A 205 -6.22 6.35 -2.05
CA MET A 205 -4.97 5.87 -1.49
C MET A 205 -4.86 4.37 -1.75
N LEU A 206 -3.65 3.90 -2.04
CA LEU A 206 -3.38 2.48 -2.28
C LEU A 206 -2.06 2.07 -1.66
N THR A 207 -2.00 0.88 -1.06
CA THR A 207 -0.76 0.36 -0.46
C THR A 207 -0.30 -0.94 -1.11
N GLY A 208 1.03 -1.10 -1.17
CA GLY A 208 1.66 -2.29 -1.73
C GLY A 208 2.95 -2.67 -1.02
N THR A 209 3.39 -3.91 -1.23
CA THR A 209 4.67 -4.42 -0.73
C THR A 209 5.40 -5.23 -1.78
N SER A 210 6.72 -5.09 -1.81
CA SER A 210 7.60 -5.79 -2.76
C SER A 210 7.67 -7.30 -2.53
N ARG A 211 7.73 -7.74 -1.26
CA ARG A 211 8.10 -9.12 -0.87
C ARG A 211 7.06 -10.19 -1.18
N LYS A 212 5.84 -9.80 -1.57
CA LYS A 212 4.75 -10.71 -1.94
C LYS A 212 4.85 -11.01 -3.43
N PHE A 213 3.82 -10.74 -4.22
CA PHE A 213 3.76 -11.16 -5.61
C PHE A 213 4.54 -10.25 -6.58
N LEU A 214 5.05 -9.11 -6.12
CA LEU A 214 6.07 -8.34 -6.84
C LEU A 214 7.47 -8.97 -6.78
N ARG A 215 7.67 -9.97 -5.90
CA ARG A 215 8.92 -10.77 -5.79
C ARG A 215 10.19 -9.94 -5.53
N GLY A 216 10.04 -8.74 -5.00
CA GLY A 216 11.12 -7.88 -4.55
C GLY A 216 11.64 -8.24 -3.15
N PRO A 217 12.63 -7.48 -2.64
CA PRO A 217 13.23 -7.77 -1.33
C PRO A 217 12.27 -7.45 -0.18
N ARG A 218 12.57 -7.91 1.03
CA ARG A 218 11.92 -7.38 2.26
C ARG A 218 12.42 -5.95 2.52
N GLY A 219 11.67 -5.19 3.31
CA GLY A 219 12.06 -3.82 3.68
C GLY A 219 11.65 -2.76 2.66
N VAL A 220 10.78 -3.12 1.70
CA VAL A 220 10.21 -2.17 0.74
C VAL A 220 8.68 -2.33 0.66
N GLY A 221 7.99 -1.22 0.80
CA GLY A 221 6.58 -1.02 0.52
C GLY A 221 6.38 0.35 -0.10
N PHE A 222 5.14 0.62 -0.51
CA PHE A 222 4.82 1.93 -1.04
C PHE A 222 3.38 2.30 -0.72
N LEU A 223 3.16 3.61 -0.65
CA LEU A 223 1.87 4.25 -0.60
C LEU A 223 1.72 5.05 -1.91
N TRP A 224 0.62 4.83 -2.62
CA TRP A 224 0.13 5.75 -3.62
C TRP A 224 -0.94 6.64 -2.99
N VAL A 225 -0.87 7.95 -3.20
CA VAL A 225 -1.88 8.92 -2.76
C VAL A 225 -2.26 9.79 -3.95
N ARG A 226 -3.55 9.80 -4.30
CA ARG A 226 -4.08 10.69 -5.34
C ARG A 226 -3.67 12.14 -5.05
N GLN A 227 -3.19 12.87 -6.04
CA GLN A 227 -2.69 14.24 -5.83
C GLN A 227 -3.70 15.16 -5.11
N SER A 228 -4.99 15.05 -5.43
CA SER A 228 -6.07 15.82 -4.79
C SER A 228 -6.34 15.47 -3.31
N MET A 229 -5.70 14.44 -2.78
CA MET A 229 -5.80 14.04 -1.37
C MET A 229 -4.67 14.57 -0.51
N LEU A 230 -3.57 15.07 -1.10
CA LEU A 230 -2.39 15.49 -0.35
C LEU A 230 -2.73 16.58 0.68
N ASP A 231 -3.53 17.59 0.29
CA ASP A 231 -3.97 18.67 1.19
C ASP A 231 -4.93 18.21 2.31
N ARG A 232 -5.50 17.01 2.17
CA ARG A 232 -6.45 16.42 3.13
C ARG A 232 -5.75 15.51 4.14
N LEU A 233 -4.49 15.19 3.90
CA LEU A 233 -3.66 14.38 4.78
C LEU A 233 -2.66 15.28 5.53
N GLU A 234 -2.27 14.83 6.70
CA GLU A 234 -1.16 15.41 7.46
C GLU A 234 -0.15 14.28 7.73
N PRO A 235 1.09 14.36 7.21
CA PRO A 235 2.09 13.33 7.47
C PRO A 235 2.29 13.14 8.98
N ILE A 236 2.25 11.89 9.44
CA ILE A 236 2.38 11.60 10.88
C ILE A 236 3.79 11.78 11.42
N VAL A 237 4.78 11.75 10.53
CA VAL A 237 6.19 11.96 10.83
C VAL A 237 6.71 12.97 9.82
N LEU A 238 7.34 14.02 10.33
CA LEU A 238 8.07 14.99 9.54
C LEU A 238 9.55 14.84 9.85
N ASP A 239 10.33 14.64 8.80
CA ASP A 239 11.78 14.61 8.85
C ASP A 239 12.36 15.65 7.87
N HIS A 240 13.67 15.61 7.66
CA HIS A 240 14.37 16.48 6.73
C HIS A 240 13.98 16.32 5.24
N HIS A 241 13.20 15.30 4.87
CA HIS A 241 12.64 15.14 3.53
C HIS A 241 11.25 15.73 3.41
N ALA A 242 10.45 15.65 4.48
CA ALA A 242 9.08 16.17 4.50
C ALA A 242 8.96 17.62 4.96
N ALA A 243 9.99 18.16 5.64
CA ALA A 243 9.99 19.51 6.16
C ALA A 243 11.39 20.15 6.15
N GLU A 244 11.44 21.44 5.81
CA GLU A 244 12.63 22.28 5.95
C GLU A 244 12.66 22.94 7.33
N TRP A 245 13.78 22.80 8.04
CA TRP A 245 13.99 23.47 9.32
C TRP A 245 14.41 24.94 9.10
N THR A 246 13.45 25.86 9.14
CA THR A 246 13.64 27.27 8.76
C THR A 246 14.13 28.18 9.90
N GLY A 247 14.13 27.70 11.14
CA GLY A 247 14.60 28.48 12.28
C GLY A 247 14.49 27.73 13.61
N ARG A 248 15.04 28.29 14.70
CA ARG A 248 15.15 27.62 16.02
C ARG A 248 13.84 26.98 16.53
N SER A 249 12.69 27.49 16.12
CA SER A 249 11.38 26.98 16.54
C SER A 249 10.37 26.92 15.38
N THR A 250 10.84 26.89 14.13
CA THR A 250 9.98 26.91 12.93
C THR A 250 10.44 25.89 11.89
N TYR A 251 9.48 25.32 11.16
CA TYR A 251 9.71 24.50 9.97
C TYR A 251 8.62 24.81 8.94
N GLU A 252 8.90 24.50 7.68
CA GLU A 252 7.93 24.56 6.57
C GLU A 252 7.84 23.17 5.93
N LEU A 253 6.64 22.75 5.50
CA LEU A 253 6.48 21.50 4.76
C LEU A 253 7.06 21.66 3.36
N ALA A 254 7.77 20.62 2.90
CA ALA A 254 8.35 20.57 1.56
C ALA A 254 7.29 20.35 0.46
#